data_AF-A0A6G0UZT6-F1
#
_entry.id   AF-A0A6G0UZT6-F1
#
_cell.length_a   1.000
_cell.length_b   1.000
_cell.length_c   1.000
_cell.angle_alpha   90.00
_cell.angle_beta   90.00
_cell.angle_gamma   90.00
#
_symmetry.space_group_name_H-M   'P 1'
#
loop_
_entity.id
_entity.type
_entity.pdbx_description
1 polymer ?
#
loop_
_entity_poly.entity_id
_entity_poly.type
_entity_poly.pdbx_seq_one_letter_code
_entity_poly.pdbx_strand_id
1 'polypeptide(L)'
;MRIAREQQYEQFVKENEEKKLRKEQEKERERLVEETPKTPPKTVASNSTDDPYEFVAKKITGKKVVIFSKKTCPYCMKAKQALSVYRIPRDHYEIVELDDLPAGKVENIQKVLGEMTGASTVPRVFIDGNCLGGGDDTVQALTSGKLAQLLKEAGAI
;
A
#
# COMPACT_ATOMS: atom_id res chain seq x y z
N MET A 1 32.26 -2.14 -55.80
CA MET A 1 32.68 -2.42 -54.41
C MET A 1 32.40 -1.29 -53.40
N ARG A 2 31.94 -0.08 -53.79
CA ARG A 2 31.65 1.02 -52.83
C ARG A 2 30.26 0.94 -52.18
N ILE A 3 29.23 0.58 -52.96
CA ILE A 3 27.82 0.53 -52.50
C ILE A 3 27.59 -0.46 -51.34
N ALA A 4 28.23 -1.62 -51.37
CA ALA A 4 28.06 -2.63 -50.30
C ALA A 4 28.65 -2.20 -48.94
N ARG A 5 29.70 -1.36 -48.96
CA ARG A 5 30.34 -0.85 -47.73
C ARG A 5 29.51 0.28 -47.11
N GLU A 6 28.90 1.14 -47.94
CA GLU A 6 27.97 2.17 -47.47
C GLU A 6 26.70 1.54 -46.87
N GLN A 7 26.12 0.53 -47.53
CA GLN A 7 24.95 -0.18 -47.00
C GLN A 7 25.24 -0.88 -45.66
N GLN A 8 26.42 -1.50 -45.52
CA GLN A 8 26.83 -2.09 -44.24
C GLN A 8 27.04 -1.03 -43.15
N TYR A 9 27.55 0.14 -43.50
CA TYR A 9 27.75 1.23 -42.55
C TYR A 9 26.42 1.84 -42.10
N GLU A 10 25.48 2.07 -43.02
CA GLU A 10 24.14 2.57 -42.68
C GLU A 10 23.36 1.58 -41.81
N GLN A 11 23.46 0.27 -42.10
CA GLN A 11 22.87 -0.78 -41.27
C GLN A 11 23.46 -0.76 -39.85
N PHE A 12 24.79 -0.65 -39.73
CA PHE A 12 25.47 -0.58 -38.43
C PHE A 12 25.09 0.67 -37.63
N VAL A 13 24.98 1.83 -38.28
CA VAL A 13 24.54 3.08 -37.65
C VAL A 13 23.10 2.91 -37.13
N LYS A 14 22.20 2.42 -37.97
CA LYS A 14 20.78 2.22 -37.62
C LYS A 14 20.61 1.24 -36.46
N GLU A 15 21.33 0.11 -36.46
CA GLU A 15 21.31 -0.86 -35.37
C GLU A 15 21.81 -0.28 -34.04
N ASN A 16 22.81 0.60 -34.08
CA ASN A 16 23.33 1.25 -32.88
C ASN A 16 22.39 2.34 -32.35
N GLU A 17 21.73 3.09 -33.24
CA GLU A 17 20.68 4.04 -32.84
C GLU A 17 19.48 3.33 -32.21
N GLU A 18 19.03 2.21 -32.78
CA GLU A 18 17.95 1.40 -32.21
C GLU A 18 18.34 0.81 -30.85
N LYS A 19 19.58 0.35 -30.68
CA LYS A 19 20.10 -0.12 -29.39
C LYS A 19 20.18 1.01 -28.36
N LYS A 20 20.56 2.22 -28.78
CA LYS A 20 20.62 3.40 -27.92
C LYS A 20 19.20 3.79 -27.46
N LEU A 21 18.25 3.83 -28.38
CA LEU A 21 16.84 4.13 -28.08
C LEU A 21 16.23 3.11 -27.11
N ARG A 22 16.49 1.81 -27.30
CA ARG A 22 16.03 0.75 -26.39
C ARG A 22 16.58 0.90 -24.98
N LYS A 23 17.89 1.20 -24.84
CA LYS A 23 18.52 1.44 -23.53
C LYS A 23 17.96 2.69 -22.85
N GLU A 24 17.66 3.73 -23.61
CA GLU A 24 17.08 4.96 -23.08
C GLU A 24 15.63 4.75 -22.62
N GLN A 25 14.83 4.01 -23.40
CA GLN A 25 13.47 3.58 -23.03
C GLN A 25 13.47 2.63 -21.82
N GLU A 26 14.45 1.74 -21.69
CA GLU A 26 14.59 0.86 -20.53
C GLU A 26 14.94 1.65 -19.26
N LYS A 27 15.89 2.59 -19.37
CA LYS A 27 16.26 3.51 -18.27
C LYS A 27 15.13 4.46 -17.87
N GLU A 28 14.27 4.84 -18.81
CA GLU A 28 13.07 5.63 -18.52
C GLU A 28 11.98 4.77 -17.87
N ARG A 29 11.78 3.52 -18.30
CA ARG A 29 10.91 2.55 -17.61
C ARG A 29 11.38 2.29 -16.18
N GLU A 30 12.68 2.14 -15.93
CA GLU A 30 13.23 1.95 -14.59
C GLU A 30 13.04 3.19 -13.71
N ARG A 31 13.27 4.41 -14.23
CA ARG A 31 13.02 5.65 -13.49
C ARG A 31 11.55 5.87 -13.14
N LEU A 32 10.64 5.53 -14.06
CA LEU A 32 9.19 5.62 -13.81
C LEU A 32 8.70 4.63 -12.75
N VAL A 33 9.45 3.55 -12.46
CA VAL A 33 9.16 2.63 -11.35
C VAL A 33 9.62 3.23 -10.01
N GLU A 34 10.70 4.00 -9.98
CA GLU A 34 11.25 4.59 -8.75
C GLU A 34 10.53 5.87 -8.25
N GLU A 35 9.84 6.62 -9.12
CA GLU A 35 9.19 7.90 -8.74
C GLU A 35 7.67 7.80 -8.41
N THR A 36 7.13 6.59 -8.24
CA THR A 36 5.73 6.44 -7.79
C THR A 36 5.61 6.42 -6.26
N PRO A 37 4.62 7.11 -5.66
CA PRO A 37 4.33 6.96 -4.23
C PRO A 37 3.92 5.50 -3.98
N LYS A 38 4.46 4.88 -2.90
CA LYS A 38 4.21 3.51 -2.41
C LYS A 38 2.77 3.02 -2.65
N THR A 39 2.50 2.58 -3.88
CA THR A 39 1.22 2.06 -4.34
C THR A 39 1.45 0.70 -4.98
N PRO A 40 0.51 -0.24 -4.82
CA PRO A 40 0.75 -1.65 -5.05
C PRO A 40 1.02 -1.98 -6.53
N PRO A 41 1.92 -2.94 -6.82
CA PRO A 41 2.32 -3.29 -8.17
C PRO A 41 1.14 -3.87 -8.96
N LYS A 42 0.87 -3.28 -10.13
CA LYS A 42 0.04 -3.88 -11.18
C LYS A 42 0.85 -4.95 -11.91
N THR A 43 0.62 -6.22 -11.59
CA THR A 43 0.54 -7.39 -12.50
C THR A 43 0.63 -8.67 -11.67
N VAL A 44 -0.44 -9.44 -11.53
CA VAL A 44 -0.78 -10.62 -12.35
C VAL A 44 -2.16 -11.12 -11.95
N ALA A 45 -2.92 -11.60 -12.94
CA ALA A 45 -4.17 -12.30 -12.72
C ALA A 45 -3.88 -13.67 -12.07
N SER A 46 -4.11 -13.78 -10.77
CA SER A 46 -4.39 -15.05 -10.10
C SER A 46 -5.54 -14.81 -9.14
N ASN A 47 -6.72 -15.32 -9.46
CA ASN A 47 -7.86 -15.38 -8.55
C ASN A 47 -7.56 -16.39 -7.43
N SER A 48 -6.66 -16.04 -6.51
CA SER A 48 -6.46 -16.76 -5.26
C SER A 48 -6.69 -15.79 -4.11
N THR A 49 -7.83 -15.89 -3.45
CA THR A 49 -8.23 -15.11 -2.25
C THR A 49 -7.37 -15.39 -1.01
N ASP A 50 -6.18 -15.96 -1.20
CA ASP A 50 -5.26 -16.43 -0.17
C ASP A 50 -3.95 -15.64 -0.11
N ASP A 51 -3.71 -14.71 -1.04
CA ASP A 51 -2.55 -13.82 -0.94
C ASP A 51 -2.74 -12.81 0.21
N PRO A 52 -1.86 -12.82 1.24
CA PRO A 52 -1.95 -11.89 2.37
C PRO A 52 -1.80 -10.42 1.94
N TYR A 53 -1.03 -10.14 0.88
CA TYR A 53 -0.84 -8.77 0.41
C TYR A 53 -2.12 -8.22 -0.23
N GLU A 54 -2.71 -8.97 -1.17
CA GLU A 54 -4.00 -8.62 -1.77
C GLU A 54 -5.10 -8.48 -0.71
N PHE A 55 -5.13 -9.35 0.31
CA PHE A 55 -6.07 -9.22 1.42
C PHE A 55 -5.93 -7.88 2.14
N VAL A 56 -4.71 -7.50 2.55
CA VAL A 56 -4.47 -6.23 3.25
C VAL A 56 -4.80 -5.04 2.33
N ALA A 57 -4.31 -5.07 1.09
CA ALA A 57 -4.54 -4.02 0.10
C ALA A 57 -6.04 -3.80 -0.17
N LYS A 58 -6.81 -4.89 -0.32
CA LYS A 58 -8.26 -4.83 -0.53
C LYS A 58 -8.99 -4.24 0.67
N LYS A 59 -8.58 -4.56 1.90
CA LYS A 59 -9.17 -3.98 3.11
C LYS A 59 -8.92 -2.47 3.17
N ILE A 60 -7.66 -2.04 3.06
CA ILE A 60 -7.29 -0.62 3.17
C ILE A 60 -7.85 0.26 2.05
N THR A 61 -8.10 -0.29 0.86
CA THR A 61 -8.69 0.44 -0.27
C THR A 61 -10.22 0.37 -0.29
N GLY A 62 -10.82 -0.64 0.34
CA GLY A 62 -12.27 -0.83 0.37
C GLY A 62 -13.01 0.07 1.35
N LYS A 63 -12.30 0.68 2.31
CA LYS A 63 -12.87 1.53 3.38
C LYS A 63 -11.97 2.72 3.65
N LYS A 64 -12.58 3.83 4.06
CA LYS A 64 -11.85 5.07 4.40
C LYS A 64 -11.04 4.94 5.69
N VAL A 65 -11.51 4.14 6.64
CA VAL A 65 -10.83 3.90 7.90
C VAL A 65 -10.82 2.41 8.18
N VAL A 66 -9.63 1.85 8.36
CA VAL A 66 -9.43 0.42 8.64
C VAL A 66 -8.54 0.24 9.85
N ILE A 67 -8.93 -0.68 10.73
CA ILE A 67 -8.10 -1.10 11.87
C ILE A 67 -7.84 -2.59 11.77
N PHE A 68 -6.58 -2.99 11.61
CA PHE A 68 -6.17 -4.36 11.89
C PHE A 68 -5.97 -4.51 13.39
N SER A 69 -6.69 -5.45 14.00
CA SER A 69 -6.91 -5.54 15.45
C SER A 69 -6.82 -6.99 15.95
N LYS A 70 -6.74 -7.16 17.27
CA LYS A 70 -7.03 -8.41 17.99
C LYS A 70 -7.97 -8.09 19.16
N LYS A 71 -8.98 -8.93 19.42
CA LYS A 71 -10.07 -8.62 20.39
C LYS A 71 -9.59 -8.25 21.79
N THR A 72 -8.59 -8.96 22.31
CA THR A 72 -8.10 -8.80 23.70
C THR A 72 -6.89 -7.87 23.82
N CYS A 73 -6.51 -7.16 22.75
CA CYS A 73 -5.34 -6.28 22.78
C CYS A 73 -5.70 -4.88 23.35
N PRO A 74 -5.07 -4.43 24.45
CA PRO A 74 -5.36 -3.14 25.06
C PRO A 74 -5.07 -1.94 24.16
N TYR A 75 -4.03 -2.03 23.32
CA TYR A 75 -3.72 -0.98 22.35
C TYR A 75 -4.75 -0.90 21.22
N CYS A 76 -5.35 -2.02 20.83
CA CYS A 76 -6.44 -2.03 19.85
C CYS A 76 -7.70 -1.36 20.43
N MET A 77 -7.99 -1.61 21.71
CA MET A 77 -9.09 -0.91 22.41
C MET A 77 -8.88 0.60 22.44
N LYS A 78 -7.66 1.07 22.75
CA LYS A 78 -7.32 2.50 22.70
C LYS A 78 -7.58 3.13 21.32
N ALA A 79 -7.12 2.49 20.24
CA ALA A 79 -7.34 2.98 18.88
C ALA A 79 -8.84 3.06 18.53
N LYS A 80 -9.60 2.00 18.84
CA LYS A 80 -11.05 1.95 18.61
C LYS A 80 -11.79 3.03 19.40
N GLN A 81 -11.42 3.25 20.66
CA GLN A 81 -11.99 4.31 21.49
C GLN A 81 -11.69 5.69 20.92
N ALA A 82 -10.45 5.95 20.51
CA ALA A 82 -10.08 7.24 19.92
C ALA A 82 -10.89 7.57 18.65
N LEU A 83 -11.12 6.57 17.79
CA LEU A 83 -11.92 6.73 16.56
C LEU A 83 -13.43 6.82 16.84
N SER A 84 -13.92 6.20 17.92
CA SER A 84 -15.35 6.20 18.27
C SER A 84 -15.92 7.60 18.56
N VAL A 85 -15.06 8.56 18.90
CA VAL A 85 -15.44 9.97 19.13
C VAL A 85 -16.07 10.61 17.89
N TYR A 86 -15.67 10.20 16.69
CA TYR A 86 -16.00 10.89 15.44
C TYR A 86 -17.25 10.37 14.71
N ARG A 87 -17.97 9.37 15.25
CA ARG A 87 -19.19 8.78 14.64
C ARG A 87 -19.04 8.45 13.14
N ILE A 88 -17.92 7.83 12.79
CA ILE A 88 -17.62 7.46 11.40
C ILE A 88 -18.72 6.52 10.87
N PRO A 89 -19.31 6.79 9.68
CA PRO A 89 -20.32 5.91 9.09
C PRO A 89 -19.81 4.49 8.91
N ARG A 90 -20.69 3.50 9.11
CA ARG A 90 -20.35 2.07 8.94
C ARG A 90 -19.78 1.76 7.56
N ASP A 91 -20.24 2.46 6.52
CA ASP A 91 -19.76 2.23 5.16
C ASP A 91 -18.33 2.73 4.94
N HIS A 92 -17.82 3.59 5.82
CA HIS A 92 -16.47 4.15 5.77
C HIS A 92 -15.49 3.45 6.73
N TYR A 93 -15.98 2.61 7.66
CA TYR A 93 -15.19 2.09 8.78
C TYR A 93 -15.20 0.57 8.83
N GLU A 94 -14.03 -0.04 8.98
CA GLU A 94 -13.89 -1.50 9.16
C GLU A 94 -12.85 -1.85 10.23
N ILE A 95 -13.18 -2.84 11.06
CA ILE A 95 -12.25 -3.48 11.98
C ILE A 95 -12.00 -4.89 11.46
N VAL A 96 -10.74 -5.20 11.16
CA VAL A 96 -10.28 -6.53 10.77
C VAL A 96 -9.70 -7.20 12.02
N GLU A 97 -10.50 -8.03 12.68
CA GLU A 97 -10.05 -8.84 13.82
C GLU A 97 -9.23 -10.03 13.32
N LEU A 98 -7.90 -9.97 13.51
CA LEU A 98 -6.98 -11.00 13.02
C LEU A 98 -7.18 -12.33 13.73
N ASP A 99 -7.66 -12.32 14.96
CA ASP A 99 -7.97 -13.51 15.76
C ASP A 99 -9.21 -14.28 15.25
N ASP A 100 -10.02 -13.69 14.36
CA ASP A 100 -11.11 -14.38 13.68
C ASP A 100 -10.66 -15.06 12.37
N LEU A 101 -9.42 -14.84 11.94
CA LEU A 101 -8.85 -15.45 10.75
C LEU A 101 -8.17 -16.79 11.11
N PRO A 102 -8.04 -17.72 10.14
CA PRO A 102 -7.27 -18.93 10.34
C PRO A 102 -5.86 -18.62 10.83
N ALA A 103 -5.37 -19.36 11.84
CA ALA A 103 -4.09 -19.08 12.51
C ALA A 103 -2.91 -18.91 11.54
N GLY A 104 -2.85 -19.75 10.49
CA GLY A 104 -1.79 -19.66 9.46
C GLY A 104 -1.83 -18.41 8.56
N LYS A 105 -2.91 -17.63 8.58
CA LYS A 105 -3.00 -16.35 7.84
C LYS A 105 -2.52 -15.16 8.67
N VAL A 106 -2.61 -15.23 10.00
CA VAL A 106 -2.33 -14.10 10.90
C VAL A 106 -0.90 -13.62 10.78
N GLU A 107 0.08 -14.54 10.86
CA GLU A 107 1.50 -14.20 10.77
C GLU A 107 1.87 -13.57 9.42
N ASN A 108 1.32 -14.10 8.33
CA ASN A 108 1.53 -13.58 6.98
C ASN A 108 0.94 -12.17 6.81
N ILE A 109 -0.26 -11.92 7.34
CA ILE A 109 -0.86 -10.58 7.34
C ILE A 109 -0.03 -9.61 8.19
N GLN A 110 0.41 -10.02 9.39
CA GLN A 110 1.26 -9.18 10.23
C GLN A 110 2.63 -8.89 9.57
N LYS A 111 3.19 -9.83 8.81
CA LYS A 111 4.41 -9.61 8.00
C LYS A 111 4.18 -8.54 6.93
N VAL A 112 3.09 -8.65 6.16
CA VAL A 112 2.71 -7.65 5.15
C VAL A 112 2.52 -6.26 5.80
N LEU A 113 1.83 -6.18 6.93
CA LEU A 113 1.69 -4.92 7.67
C LEU A 113 3.07 -4.36 8.07
N GLY A 114 3.99 -5.22 8.52
CA GLY A 114 5.37 -4.85 8.80
C GLY A 114 6.10 -4.27 7.59
N GLU A 115 5.98 -4.92 6.43
CA GLU A 115 6.59 -4.45 5.17
C GLU A 115 6.00 -3.12 4.71
N MET A 116 4.68 -2.92 4.85
CA MET A 116 3.99 -1.71 4.40
C MET A 116 4.18 -0.52 5.34
N THR A 117 4.18 -0.75 6.66
CA THR A 117 4.10 0.32 7.66
C THR A 117 5.32 0.41 8.57
N GLY A 118 6.28 -0.50 8.44
CA GLY A 118 7.45 -0.60 9.32
C GLY A 118 7.19 -1.30 10.67
N ALA A 119 5.98 -1.82 10.92
CA ALA A 119 5.65 -2.52 12.16
C ALA A 119 4.58 -3.61 11.94
N SER A 120 4.84 -4.81 12.42
CA SER A 120 3.92 -5.97 12.30
C SER A 120 2.92 -6.07 13.45
N THR A 121 2.94 -5.14 14.41
CA THR A 121 2.12 -5.19 15.63
C THR A 121 0.72 -4.62 15.40
N VAL A 122 -0.27 -5.20 16.08
CA VAL A 122 -1.61 -4.62 16.17
C VAL A 122 -1.71 -3.62 17.34
N PRO A 123 -2.53 -2.56 17.23
CA PRO A 123 -3.29 -2.22 16.04
C PRO A 123 -2.41 -1.62 14.95
N ARG A 124 -2.85 -1.74 13.69
CA ARG A 124 -2.44 -0.86 12.59
C ARG A 124 -3.68 -0.13 12.07
N VAL A 125 -3.65 1.19 12.16
CA VAL A 125 -4.76 2.07 11.74
C VAL A 125 -4.41 2.72 10.41
N PHE A 126 -5.32 2.62 9.45
CA PHE A 126 -5.22 3.25 8.14
C PHE A 126 -6.36 4.25 7.95
N ILE A 127 -6.05 5.40 7.36
CA ILE A 127 -7.01 6.42 6.93
C ILE A 127 -6.70 6.76 5.47
N ASP A 128 -7.69 6.56 4.60
CA ASP A 128 -7.60 6.71 3.14
C ASP A 128 -6.37 5.98 2.55
N GLY A 129 -6.20 4.71 2.95
CA GLY A 129 -5.08 3.87 2.53
C GLY A 129 -3.72 4.18 3.18
N ASN A 130 -3.58 5.29 3.90
CA ASN A 130 -2.34 5.69 4.56
C ASN A 130 -2.27 5.19 6.00
N CYS A 131 -1.15 4.60 6.41
CA CYS A 131 -0.95 4.15 7.79
C CYS A 131 -0.75 5.34 8.73
N LEU A 132 -1.67 5.50 9.68
CA LEU A 132 -1.54 6.44 10.80
C LEU A 132 -0.55 5.92 11.85
N GLY A 133 -0.58 4.63 12.14
CA GLY A 133 0.26 4.00 13.16
C GLY A 133 -0.50 3.02 14.06
N GLY A 134 -0.07 2.94 15.31
CA GLY A 134 -0.63 2.09 16.36
C GLY A 134 -1.61 2.79 17.29
N GLY A 135 -1.85 2.16 18.44
CA GLY A 135 -2.81 2.65 19.43
C GLY A 135 -2.40 3.99 20.02
N ASP A 136 -1.13 4.11 20.42
CA ASP A 136 -0.62 5.35 21.01
C ASP A 136 -0.52 6.47 19.96
N ASP A 137 -0.10 6.16 18.72
CA ASP A 137 -0.11 7.12 17.60
C ASP A 137 -1.52 7.65 17.31
N THR A 138 -2.54 6.78 17.38
CA THR A 138 -3.94 7.15 17.15
C THR A 138 -4.46 8.06 18.27
N VAL A 139 -4.13 7.77 19.52
CA VAL A 139 -4.47 8.62 20.68
C VAL A 139 -3.76 9.97 20.59
N GLN A 140 -2.48 10.00 20.20
CA GLN A 140 -1.75 11.24 19.98
C GLN A 140 -2.35 12.07 18.84
N ALA A 141 -2.79 11.42 17.76
CA ALA A 141 -3.47 12.10 16.67
C ALA A 141 -4.83 12.69 17.12
N LEU A 142 -5.56 12.00 18.00
CA LEU A 142 -6.77 12.53 18.62
C LEU A 142 -6.47 13.78 19.45
N THR A 143 -5.49 13.72 20.37
CA THR A 143 -5.19 14.83 21.28
C THR A 143 -4.65 16.06 20.55
N SER A 144 -3.90 15.87 19.47
CA SER A 144 -3.38 16.96 18.63
C SER A 144 -4.40 17.54 17.64
N GLY A 145 -5.59 16.94 17.50
CA GLY A 145 -6.58 17.30 16.49
C GLY A 145 -6.25 16.82 15.07
N LYS A 146 -5.06 16.25 14.85
CA LYS A 146 -4.65 15.66 13.56
C LYS A 146 -5.62 14.58 13.08
N LEU A 147 -6.17 13.78 14.00
CA LEU A 147 -7.11 12.71 13.64
C LEU A 147 -8.39 13.28 13.02
N ALA A 148 -8.94 14.37 13.58
CA ALA A 148 -10.11 15.03 13.02
C ALA A 148 -9.85 15.58 11.61
N GLN A 149 -8.66 16.15 11.40
CA GLN A 149 -8.23 16.66 10.10
C GLN A 149 -8.18 15.54 9.06
N LEU A 150 -7.47 14.44 9.35
CA LEU A 150 -7.31 13.32 8.43
C LEU A 150 -8.67 12.68 8.07
N LEU A 151 -9.57 12.54 9.04
CA LEU A 151 -10.89 11.97 8.79
C LEU A 151 -11.75 12.87 7.87
N LYS A 152 -11.67 14.20 8.02
CA LYS A 152 -12.37 15.14 7.12
C LYS A 152 -11.78 15.13 5.72
N GLU A 153 -10.45 15.15 5.60
CA GLU A 153 -9.75 15.08 4.32
C GLU A 153 -10.09 13.79 3.55
N ALA A 154 -10.23 12.67 4.27
CA ALA A 154 -10.65 11.39 3.71
C ALA A 154 -12.14 11.32 3.32
N GLY A 155 -12.95 12.32 3.73
CA GLY A 155 -14.41 12.28 3.62
C GLY A 155 -15.05 11.22 4.52
N ALA A 156 -14.38 10.83 5.59
CA ALA A 156 -14.87 9.84 6.54
C ALA A 156 -15.89 10.43 7.53
N ILE A 157 -15.83 11.75 7.77
CA ILE A 157 -16.73 12.52 8.65
C ILE A 157 -17.03 13.92 8.09
#